data_AF-A0A958QQI2-F1
#
_entry.id   AF-A0A958QQI2-F1
#
_cell.length_a   1.000
_cell.length_b   1.000
_cell.length_c   1.000
_cell.angle_alpha   90.00
_cell.angle_beta   90.00
_cell.angle_gamma   90.00
#
_symmetry.space_group_name_H-M   'P 1'
#
loop_
_entity.id
_entity.type
_entity.pdbx_description
1 polymer ?
#
loop_
_entity_poly.entity_id
_entity_poly.type
_entity_poly.pdbx_seq_one_letter_code
_entity_poly.pdbx_strand_id
1 'polypeptide(L)'
;MAFRDWARKVKNLSRKHVLPVVAIAALGLLFVVSGLFWLELQKRFPVLSQGMYAGTFRSSDSEGASSSPLFVLSHPDKNELLVAVLSPGWAPQVVATVPKDSTNQWLFPVRVNGPGGGIQLFGSELPDGSFGGTAVGLKDQDEGSWQVSRVEQNTIPADGEEGSSFFLRIELVREILRKREELSLAQAKLEVTRAENVRLRDSLTDSESLEDSRRSEGQDILQEHRVLSEKLNALREQIRQLYERLTIAQDVTPMGKLVSLARQFDRREEEWMTKQQERVRETRLTAEMQADLARSNQIRVLQQQIQDERMKIRNLKQGKR
;
A
#
# COMPACT_ATOMS: atom_id res chain seq x y z
N MET A 1 59.35 -55.22 -6.44
CA MET A 1 59.44 -56.23 -7.53
C MET A 1 58.08 -56.86 -7.91
N ALA A 2 57.15 -57.08 -6.97
CA ALA A 2 55.86 -57.74 -7.23
C ALA A 2 54.95 -57.08 -8.30
N PHE A 3 54.91 -55.75 -8.40
CA PHE A 3 54.04 -55.05 -9.37
C PHE A 3 54.48 -55.24 -10.83
N ARG A 4 55.79 -55.44 -11.05
CA ARG A 4 56.39 -55.56 -12.38
C ARG A 4 56.21 -56.96 -12.99
N ASP A 5 56.05 -57.97 -12.14
CA ASP A 5 55.72 -59.34 -12.57
C ASP A 5 54.21 -59.55 -12.74
N TRP A 6 53.39 -58.84 -11.95
CA TRP A 6 51.94 -58.78 -12.17
C TRP A 6 51.61 -58.14 -13.54
N ALA A 7 52.24 -57.01 -13.89
CA ALA A 7 52.02 -56.33 -15.16
C ALA A 7 52.42 -57.17 -16.40
N ARG A 8 53.46 -58.04 -16.29
CA ARG A 8 53.84 -58.96 -17.37
C ARG A 8 52.87 -60.13 -17.51
N LYS A 9 52.31 -60.64 -16.41
CA LYS A 9 51.30 -61.72 -16.43
C LYS A 9 49.99 -61.27 -17.07
N VAL A 10 49.56 -60.02 -16.84
CA VAL A 10 48.34 -59.46 -17.43
C VAL A 10 48.46 -59.30 -18.96
N LYS A 11 49.66 -59.11 -19.49
CA LYS A 11 49.90 -58.92 -20.94
C LYS A 11 49.66 -60.18 -21.78
N ASN A 12 49.66 -61.38 -21.17
CA ASN A 12 49.42 -62.66 -21.82
C ASN A 12 48.01 -63.24 -21.57
N LEU A 13 47.14 -62.54 -20.85
CA LEU A 13 45.73 -62.91 -20.81
C LEU A 13 45.08 -62.55 -22.15
N SER A 14 44.71 -63.59 -22.91
CA SER A 14 43.85 -63.52 -24.10
C SER A 14 42.76 -62.45 -23.94
N ARG A 15 42.61 -61.59 -24.96
CA ARG A 15 41.59 -60.51 -25.04
C ARG A 15 40.18 -60.99 -24.63
N LYS A 16 39.89 -62.29 -24.73
CA LYS A 16 38.60 -62.89 -24.35
C LYS A 16 38.32 -62.90 -22.84
N HIS A 17 39.32 -62.74 -21.96
CA HIS A 17 39.12 -62.79 -20.50
C HIS A 17 39.36 -61.44 -19.80
N VAL A 18 39.97 -60.48 -20.51
CA VAL A 18 40.17 -59.11 -19.99
C VAL A 18 38.85 -58.34 -19.96
N LEU A 19 38.02 -58.48 -21.00
CA LEU A 19 36.69 -57.85 -21.09
C LEU A 19 35.75 -58.18 -19.92
N PRO A 20 35.52 -59.45 -19.54
CA PRO A 20 34.64 -59.76 -18.41
C PRO A 20 35.19 -59.31 -17.06
N VAL A 21 36.51 -59.36 -16.85
CA VAL A 21 37.12 -58.90 -15.57
C VAL A 21 36.99 -57.38 -15.41
N VAL A 22 37.21 -56.61 -16.48
CA VAL A 22 37.01 -55.15 -16.46
C VAL A 22 35.53 -54.81 -16.27
N ALA A 23 34.62 -55.54 -16.89
CA ALA A 23 33.18 -55.35 -16.72
C ALA A 23 32.73 -55.60 -15.26
N ILE A 24 33.22 -56.67 -14.62
CA ILE A 24 32.92 -56.97 -13.21
C ILE A 24 33.49 -55.88 -12.27
N ALA A 25 34.71 -55.42 -12.52
CA ALA A 25 35.31 -54.32 -11.74
C ALA A 25 34.54 -53.01 -11.90
N ALA A 26 34.08 -52.68 -13.12
CA ALA A 26 33.25 -51.50 -13.38
C ALA A 26 31.88 -51.60 -12.70
N LEU A 27 31.26 -52.79 -12.70
CA LEU A 27 30.01 -53.06 -11.98
C LEU A 27 30.19 -52.91 -10.47
N GLY A 28 31.28 -53.46 -9.91
CA GLY A 28 31.61 -53.29 -8.50
C GLY A 28 31.80 -51.82 -8.12
N LEU A 29 32.49 -51.05 -8.96
CA LEU A 29 32.67 -49.61 -8.73
C LEU A 29 31.35 -48.84 -8.83
N LEU A 30 30.46 -49.21 -9.76
CA LEU A 30 29.10 -48.67 -9.85
C LEU A 30 28.27 -48.96 -8.59
N PHE A 31 28.37 -50.17 -8.02
CA PHE A 31 27.72 -50.51 -6.76
C PHE A 31 28.26 -49.70 -5.59
N VAL A 32 29.59 -49.48 -5.52
CA VAL A 32 30.21 -48.65 -4.48
C VAL A 32 29.78 -47.18 -4.61
N VAL A 33 29.80 -46.63 -5.83
CA VAL A 33 29.37 -45.25 -6.09
C VAL A 33 27.87 -45.09 -5.80
N SER A 34 27.04 -46.07 -6.18
CA SER A 34 25.61 -46.09 -5.87
C SER A 34 25.36 -46.17 -4.35
N GLY A 35 26.12 -46.99 -3.63
CA GLY A 35 26.05 -47.07 -2.17
C GLY A 35 26.48 -45.79 -1.45
N LEU A 36 27.56 -45.14 -1.92
CA LEU A 36 27.99 -43.84 -1.42
C LEU A 36 26.96 -42.74 -1.71
N PHE A 37 26.39 -42.74 -2.91
CA PHE A 37 25.32 -41.82 -3.29
C PHE A 37 24.06 -42.01 -2.44
N TRP A 38 23.72 -43.27 -2.11
CA TRP A 38 22.61 -43.59 -1.22
C TRP A 38 22.81 -43.07 0.21
N LEU A 39 24.03 -43.16 0.74
CA LEU A 39 24.41 -42.59 2.04
C LEU A 39 24.35 -41.05 2.04
N GLU A 40 24.78 -40.41 0.95
CA GLU A 40 24.68 -38.96 0.78
C GLU A 40 23.21 -38.48 0.75
N LEU A 41 22.32 -39.30 0.17
CA LEU A 41 20.88 -39.06 0.15
C LEU A 41 20.20 -39.18 1.52
N GLN A 42 20.84 -39.77 2.52
CA GLN A 42 20.33 -39.86 3.91
C GLN A 42 20.63 -38.61 4.76
N LYS A 43 21.42 -37.66 4.25
CA LYS A 43 21.66 -36.35 4.88
C LYS A 43 20.43 -35.43 4.77
N ARG A 44 19.37 -35.73 5.54
CA ARG A 44 18.09 -34.98 5.53
C ARG A 44 17.71 -34.52 6.93
N PHE A 45 16.85 -33.52 7.04
CA PHE A 45 16.22 -33.13 8.30
C PHE A 45 14.74 -33.56 8.30
N PRO A 46 14.22 -34.13 9.40
CA PRO A 46 12.85 -34.61 9.45
C PRO A 46 11.86 -33.43 9.44
N VAL A 47 10.70 -33.60 8.81
CA VAL A 47 9.61 -32.61 8.91
C VAL A 47 9.03 -32.69 10.32
N LEU A 48 9.17 -31.60 11.07
CA LEU A 48 8.60 -31.48 12.41
C LEU A 48 7.16 -30.98 12.31
N SER A 49 6.23 -31.71 12.91
CA SER A 49 4.85 -31.24 13.07
C SER A 49 4.81 -29.92 13.85
N GLN A 50 3.73 -29.15 13.70
CA GLN A 50 3.59 -27.88 14.44
C GLN A 50 3.70 -28.12 15.96
N GLY A 51 4.57 -27.35 16.61
CA GLY A 51 4.73 -27.43 18.06
C GLY A 51 6.12 -27.05 18.56
N MET A 52 6.29 -27.21 19.87
CA MET A 52 7.54 -27.01 20.58
C MET A 52 8.25 -28.34 20.77
N TYR A 53 9.56 -28.33 20.56
CA TYR A 53 10.42 -29.47 20.74
C TYR A 53 11.60 -29.08 21.62
N ALA A 54 11.96 -29.95 22.57
CA ALA A 54 13.09 -29.76 23.45
C ALA A 54 13.88 -31.06 23.57
N GLY A 55 15.19 -30.93 23.70
CA GLY A 55 16.07 -32.04 23.99
C GLY A 55 17.50 -31.59 24.11
N THR A 56 18.44 -32.36 23.56
CA THR A 56 19.86 -32.18 23.79
C THR A 56 20.66 -32.23 22.50
N PHE A 57 21.73 -31.44 22.48
CA PHE A 57 22.77 -31.40 21.47
C PHE A 57 24.09 -31.79 22.15
N ARG A 58 24.86 -32.70 21.56
CA ARG A 58 26.16 -33.15 22.07
C ARG A 58 27.19 -32.97 20.98
N SER A 59 28.23 -32.18 21.27
CA SER A 59 29.42 -32.07 20.41
C SER A 59 30.40 -33.19 20.75
N SER A 60 31.11 -33.74 19.76
CA SER A 60 32.23 -34.67 19.97
C SER A 60 33.44 -34.01 20.60
N ASP A 61 33.58 -32.69 20.41
CA ASP A 61 34.86 -31.99 20.56
C ASP A 61 35.10 -31.40 21.96
N SER A 62 34.09 -31.46 22.84
CA SER A 62 34.27 -31.06 24.24
C SER A 62 34.83 -32.25 25.05
N GLU A 63 36.06 -32.14 25.54
CA GLU A 63 36.63 -33.04 26.55
C GLU A 63 35.68 -33.10 27.77
N GLY A 64 34.87 -34.16 27.82
CA GLY A 64 33.65 -34.23 28.61
C GLY A 64 32.45 -33.84 27.76
N ALA A 65 31.70 -34.83 27.26
CA ALA A 65 30.54 -34.66 26.40
C ALA A 65 29.43 -33.84 27.08
N SER A 66 29.59 -32.53 27.15
CA SER A 66 28.63 -31.61 27.74
C SER A 66 27.44 -31.54 26.79
N SER A 67 26.33 -32.15 27.20
CA SER A 67 25.07 -32.04 26.48
C SER A 67 24.50 -30.64 26.69
N SER A 68 24.33 -29.92 25.60
CA SER A 68 23.69 -28.61 25.57
C SER A 68 22.19 -28.77 25.32
N PRO A 69 21.32 -28.03 26.01
CA PRO A 69 19.90 -28.06 25.69
C PRO A 69 19.65 -27.52 24.27
N LEU A 70 18.80 -28.21 23.51
CA LEU A 70 18.37 -27.83 22.16
C LEU A 70 16.87 -27.57 22.16
N PHE A 71 16.47 -26.43 21.63
CA PHE A 71 15.07 -26.05 21.45
C PHE A 71 14.77 -25.83 19.98
N VAL A 72 13.64 -26.37 19.53
CA VAL A 72 13.13 -26.18 18.17
C VAL A 72 11.64 -25.84 18.24
N LEU A 73 11.24 -24.72 17.65
CA LEU A 73 9.84 -24.33 17.49
C LEU A 73 9.48 -24.36 16.01
N SER A 74 8.50 -25.19 15.66
CA SER A 74 7.95 -25.29 14.31
C SER A 74 6.73 -24.38 14.18
N HIS A 75 6.79 -23.41 13.25
CA HIS A 75 5.72 -22.43 13.04
C HIS A 75 4.62 -23.00 12.11
N PRO A 76 3.32 -22.81 12.38
CA PRO A 76 2.22 -23.34 11.55
C PRO A 76 2.23 -22.83 10.11
N ASP A 77 2.41 -21.51 9.94
CA ASP A 77 2.11 -20.83 8.68
C ASP A 77 3.35 -20.49 7.85
N LYS A 78 4.54 -20.77 8.40
CA LYS A 78 5.81 -20.41 7.78
C LYS A 78 6.67 -21.65 7.78
N ASN A 79 7.23 -21.99 6.62
CA ASN A 79 8.24 -23.03 6.45
C ASN A 79 9.55 -22.59 7.14
N GLU A 80 9.50 -22.38 8.44
CA GLU A 80 10.52 -21.77 9.27
C GLU A 80 10.56 -22.51 10.61
N LEU A 81 11.77 -22.82 11.05
CA LEU A 81 12.05 -23.39 12.37
C LEU A 81 12.85 -22.37 13.17
N LEU A 82 12.39 -22.04 14.36
CA LEU A 82 13.23 -21.34 15.33
C LEU A 82 14.05 -22.39 16.08
N VAL A 83 15.37 -22.37 15.88
CA VAL A 83 16.31 -23.29 16.52
C VAL A 83 17.19 -22.52 17.49
N ALA A 84 17.29 -23.00 18.72
CA ALA A 84 18.13 -22.42 19.75
C ALA A 84 18.93 -23.51 20.48
N VAL A 85 20.25 -23.47 20.35
CA VAL A 85 21.17 -24.24 21.18
C VAL A 85 21.49 -23.39 22.40
N LEU A 86 21.17 -23.86 23.60
CA LEU A 86 21.36 -23.10 24.84
C LEU A 86 22.76 -23.32 25.41
N SER A 87 23.75 -22.88 24.64
CA SER A 87 25.15 -22.83 25.06
C SER A 87 25.71 -21.41 24.94
N PRO A 88 26.74 -21.07 25.74
CA PRO A 88 27.41 -19.78 25.60
C PRO A 88 27.86 -19.54 24.16
N GLY A 89 27.54 -18.35 23.63
CA GLY A 89 27.91 -17.95 22.26
C GLY A 89 26.93 -18.39 21.16
N TRP A 90 25.89 -19.16 21.48
CA TRP A 90 24.85 -19.55 20.51
C TRP A 90 23.65 -18.60 20.61
N ALA A 91 23.29 -17.99 19.48
CA ALA A 91 22.11 -17.14 19.38
C ALA A 91 20.94 -17.93 18.76
N PRO A 92 19.69 -17.77 19.27
CA PRO A 92 18.50 -18.30 18.63
C PRO A 92 18.38 -17.81 17.19
N GLN A 93 18.07 -18.71 16.27
CA GLN A 93 18.03 -18.43 14.84
C GLN A 93 16.76 -19.00 14.19
N VAL A 94 16.16 -18.20 13.31
CA VAL A 94 15.08 -18.66 12.44
C VAL A 94 15.72 -19.24 11.19
N VAL A 95 15.49 -20.52 10.94
CA VAL A 95 16.02 -21.25 9.79
C VAL A 95 14.85 -21.56 8.86
N ALA A 96 14.93 -21.07 7.63
CA ALA A 96 13.97 -21.41 6.60
C ALA A 96 14.12 -22.90 6.23
N THR A 97 13.01 -23.63 6.27
CA THR A 97 12.95 -25.01 5.82
C THR A 97 12.54 -25.04 4.36
N VAL A 98 13.40 -25.53 3.50
CA VAL A 98 13.06 -25.73 2.09
C VAL A 98 12.54 -27.17 1.94
N PRO A 99 11.26 -27.38 1.58
CA PRO A 99 10.77 -28.71 1.25
C PRO A 99 11.47 -29.21 -0.02
N LYS A 100 11.97 -30.44 0.01
CA LYS A 100 12.73 -30.99 -1.12
C LYS A 100 11.84 -31.33 -2.32
N ASP A 101 10.58 -31.74 -2.08
CA ASP A 101 9.57 -32.05 -3.10
C ASP A 101 8.16 -31.83 -2.52
N SER A 102 7.17 -31.43 -3.35
CA SER A 102 5.79 -31.17 -2.93
C SER A 102 5.01 -32.39 -2.42
N THR A 103 5.59 -33.59 -2.56
CA THR A 103 4.99 -34.87 -2.19
C THR A 103 5.76 -35.61 -1.09
N ASN A 104 6.90 -35.09 -0.61
CA ASN A 104 7.81 -35.84 0.27
C ASN A 104 8.15 -35.09 1.57
N GLN A 105 8.04 -35.81 2.69
CA GLN A 105 8.14 -35.37 4.08
C GLN A 105 9.58 -35.04 4.55
N TRP A 106 10.42 -34.47 3.69
CA TRP A 106 11.84 -34.24 3.99
C TRP A 106 12.30 -32.82 3.70
N LEU A 107 13.09 -32.26 4.62
CA LEU A 107 13.66 -30.92 4.52
C LEU A 107 15.16 -30.98 4.20
N PHE A 108 15.67 -29.92 3.58
CA PHE A 108 17.10 -29.69 3.51
C PHE A 108 17.71 -29.58 4.92
N PRO A 109 18.99 -29.94 5.09
CA PRO A 109 19.68 -29.85 6.38
C PRO A 109 19.56 -28.47 7.01
N VAL A 110 19.18 -28.43 8.28
CA VAL A 110 19.00 -27.18 9.02
C VAL A 110 20.39 -26.66 9.41
N ARG A 111 20.72 -25.46 8.94
CA ARG A 111 21.98 -24.79 9.25
C ARG A 111 21.77 -23.82 10.42
N VAL A 112 22.53 -24.01 11.49
CA VAL A 112 22.54 -23.11 12.65
C VAL A 112 23.93 -22.52 12.80
N ASN A 113 24.06 -21.19 12.76
CA ASN A 113 25.35 -20.55 12.91
C ASN A 113 25.76 -20.53 14.39
N GLY A 114 27.01 -20.87 14.67
CA GLY A 114 27.55 -20.90 16.03
C GLY A 114 28.95 -20.30 16.08
N PRO A 115 29.54 -20.18 17.28
CA PRO A 115 30.87 -19.58 17.47
C PRO A 115 31.98 -20.30 16.68
N GLY A 116 31.80 -21.58 16.32
CA GLY A 116 32.72 -22.39 15.51
C GLY A 116 32.46 -22.43 13.99
N GLY A 117 31.63 -21.54 13.42
CA GLY A 117 31.38 -21.51 11.96
C GLY A 117 30.12 -22.25 11.50
N GLY A 118 29.29 -22.70 12.45
CA GLY A 118 27.96 -23.24 12.20
C GLY A 118 27.92 -24.76 12.04
N ILE A 119 26.75 -25.32 12.32
CA ILE A 119 26.46 -26.76 12.28
C ILE A 119 25.32 -27.04 11.31
N GLN A 120 25.39 -28.18 10.63
CA GLN A 120 24.29 -28.76 9.88
C GLN A 120 23.68 -29.90 10.67
N LEU A 121 22.37 -29.84 10.91
CA LEU A 121 21.62 -30.89 11.57
C LEU A 121 20.99 -31.83 10.54
N PHE A 122 21.25 -33.13 10.70
CA PHE A 122 20.67 -34.22 9.93
C PHE A 122 20.01 -35.22 10.88
N GLY A 123 18.90 -35.83 10.49
CA GLY A 123 18.27 -36.83 11.33
C GLY A 123 17.00 -37.41 10.76
N SER A 124 16.37 -38.25 11.57
CA SER A 124 15.09 -38.88 11.28
C SER A 124 14.24 -38.92 12.55
N GLU A 125 12.98 -39.30 12.37
CA GLU A 125 12.16 -39.75 13.48
C GLU A 125 12.75 -41.06 14.05
N LEU A 126 12.81 -41.14 15.37
CA LEU A 126 13.28 -42.30 16.13
C LEU A 126 12.08 -43.17 16.53
N PRO A 127 12.31 -44.47 16.84
CA PRO A 127 11.21 -45.40 17.18
C PRO A 127 10.39 -45.01 18.42
N ASP A 128 10.93 -44.14 19.27
CA ASP A 128 10.31 -43.63 20.49
C ASP A 128 9.41 -42.39 20.23
N GLY A 129 9.26 -41.97 18.97
CA GLY A 129 8.53 -40.75 18.59
C GLY A 129 9.30 -39.46 18.84
N SER A 130 10.57 -39.55 19.24
CA SER A 130 11.49 -38.40 19.27
C SER A 130 12.13 -38.20 17.90
N PHE A 131 12.78 -37.05 17.70
CA PHE A 131 13.51 -36.73 16.48
C PHE A 131 14.99 -36.58 16.83
N GLY A 132 15.88 -37.15 16.04
CA GLY A 132 17.30 -37.02 16.31
C GLY A 132 18.18 -37.47 15.17
N GLY A 133 19.47 -37.20 15.32
CA GLY A 133 20.47 -37.61 14.36
C GLY A 133 21.82 -36.95 14.60
N THR A 134 22.57 -36.75 13.53
CA THR A 134 23.93 -36.23 13.56
C THR A 134 23.97 -34.74 13.26
N ALA A 135 24.90 -34.05 13.91
CA ALA A 135 25.24 -32.67 13.61
C ALA A 135 26.64 -32.63 13.02
N VAL A 136 26.87 -31.93 11.92
CA VAL A 136 28.21 -31.82 11.32
C VAL A 136 28.64 -30.36 11.29
N GLY A 137 29.81 -30.07 11.84
CA GLY A 137 30.45 -28.76 11.78
C GLY A 137 30.82 -28.37 10.35
N LEU A 138 30.49 -27.14 9.96
CA LEU A 138 30.75 -26.62 8.62
C LEU A 138 32.24 -26.34 8.35
N LYS A 139 33.01 -26.04 9.40
CA LYS A 139 34.39 -25.60 9.30
C LYS A 139 35.39 -26.69 9.66
N ASP A 140 35.13 -27.38 10.77
CA ASP A 140 36.07 -28.33 11.38
C ASP A 140 35.67 -29.80 11.18
N GLN A 141 34.54 -30.06 10.49
CA GLN A 141 33.95 -31.39 10.26
C GLN A 141 33.61 -32.19 11.53
N ASP A 142 33.55 -31.53 12.70
CA ASP A 142 33.19 -32.19 13.94
C ASP A 142 31.80 -32.81 13.89
N GLU A 143 31.69 -34.04 14.39
CA GLU A 143 30.45 -34.81 14.37
C GLU A 143 29.81 -34.81 15.76
N GLY A 144 28.67 -34.16 15.90
CA GLY A 144 27.82 -34.21 17.07
C GLY A 144 26.60 -35.11 16.89
N SER A 145 25.83 -35.25 17.97
CA SER A 145 24.50 -35.84 17.94
C SER A 145 23.48 -34.86 18.51
N TRP A 146 22.25 -34.92 18.02
CA TRP A 146 21.14 -34.14 18.55
C TRP A 146 19.91 -35.03 18.69
N GLN A 147 19.08 -34.72 19.68
CA GLN A 147 17.81 -35.38 19.91
C GLN A 147 16.83 -34.35 20.50
N VAL A 148 15.59 -34.33 20.02
CA VAL A 148 14.50 -33.50 20.51
C VAL A 148 13.22 -34.32 20.61
N SER A 149 12.42 -34.03 21.62
CA SER A 149 11.11 -34.62 21.83
C SER A 149 10.05 -33.52 21.83
N ARG A 150 8.82 -33.84 21.40
CA ARG A 150 7.73 -32.87 21.42
C ARG A 150 7.38 -32.54 22.86
N VAL A 151 7.40 -31.25 23.20
CA VAL A 151 6.97 -30.78 24.52
C VAL A 151 5.45 -30.66 24.48
N GLU A 152 4.76 -31.57 25.13
CA GLU A 152 3.34 -31.42 25.42
C GLU A 152 3.17 -30.24 26.38
N GLN A 153 2.25 -29.32 26.08
CA GLN A 153 2.04 -28.06 26.84
C GLN A 153 1.73 -28.25 28.34
N ASN A 154 1.63 -29.48 28.84
CA ASN A 154 1.24 -29.82 30.21
C ASN A 154 2.31 -30.54 31.06
N THR A 155 3.47 -30.90 30.53
CA THR A 155 4.52 -31.56 31.33
C THR A 155 5.61 -30.57 31.73
N ILE A 156 5.35 -29.87 32.84
CA ILE A 156 6.38 -29.18 33.62
C ILE A 156 7.15 -30.28 34.36
N PRO A 157 8.43 -30.57 34.06
CA PRO A 157 9.24 -31.33 35.01
C PRO A 157 9.43 -30.44 36.24
N ALA A 158 8.74 -30.78 37.33
CA ALA A 158 8.75 -30.02 38.58
C ALA A 158 10.09 -30.11 39.34
N ASP A 159 11.06 -30.90 38.86
CA ASP A 159 12.19 -31.34 39.68
C ASP A 159 13.57 -30.80 39.23
N GLY A 160 13.65 -29.60 38.65
CA GLY A 160 14.94 -28.97 38.42
C GLY A 160 14.89 -27.45 38.31
N GLU A 161 15.67 -26.74 39.12
CA GLU A 161 15.87 -25.27 39.03
C GLU A 161 16.30 -24.83 37.62
N GLU A 162 16.90 -25.72 36.83
CA GLU A 162 17.28 -25.46 35.44
C GLU A 162 16.07 -25.40 34.49
N GLY A 163 15.03 -26.20 34.71
CA GLY A 163 13.83 -26.26 33.88
C GLY A 163 12.97 -25.00 33.97
N SER A 164 12.84 -24.41 35.16
CA SER A 164 12.10 -23.14 35.32
C SER A 164 12.81 -21.96 34.67
N SER A 165 14.15 -21.92 34.77
CA SER A 165 14.97 -20.89 34.10
C SER A 165 14.92 -20.98 32.57
N PHE A 166 14.79 -22.20 32.03
CA PHE A 166 14.64 -22.48 30.60
C PHE A 166 13.33 -21.90 30.05
N PHE A 167 12.20 -22.18 30.69
CA PHE A 167 10.90 -21.66 30.25
C PHE A 167 10.79 -20.14 30.41
N LEU A 168 11.35 -19.57 31.47
CA LEU A 168 11.42 -18.11 31.63
C LEU A 168 12.22 -17.44 30.51
N ARG A 169 13.33 -18.05 30.08
CA ARG A 169 14.12 -17.54 28.94
C ARG A 169 13.37 -17.66 27.62
N ILE A 170 12.61 -18.73 27.40
CA ILE A 170 11.78 -18.89 26.20
C ILE A 170 10.68 -17.85 26.15
N GLU A 171 9.97 -17.65 27.27
CA GLU A 171 8.90 -16.65 27.34
C GLU A 171 9.46 -15.24 27.14
N LEU A 172 10.63 -14.95 27.71
CA LEU A 172 11.34 -13.68 27.51
C LEU A 172 11.74 -13.45 26.05
N VAL A 173 12.25 -14.48 25.36
CA VAL A 173 12.57 -14.38 23.92
C VAL A 173 11.30 -14.13 23.10
N ARG A 174 10.20 -14.83 23.42
CA ARG A 174 8.91 -14.64 22.76
C ARG A 174 8.38 -13.21 22.93
N GLU A 175 8.49 -12.67 24.15
CA GLU A 175 8.07 -11.32 24.46
C GLU A 175 8.92 -10.27 23.75
N ILE A 176 10.25 -10.46 23.69
CA ILE A 176 11.16 -9.59 22.94
C ILE A 176 10.81 -9.57 21.44
N LEU A 177 10.53 -10.73 20.85
CA LEU A 177 10.14 -10.81 19.43
C LEU A 177 8.82 -10.07 19.16
N ARG A 178 7.83 -10.25 20.02
CA ARG A 178 6.55 -9.53 19.93
C ARG A 178 6.76 -8.01 20.05
N LYS A 179 7.58 -7.56 21.01
CA LYS A 179 7.88 -6.13 21.17
C LYS A 179 8.64 -5.55 19.98
N ARG A 180 9.50 -6.34 19.34
CA ARG A 180 10.23 -5.94 18.13
C ARG A 180 9.29 -5.75 16.94
N GLU A 181 8.29 -6.62 16.80
CA GLU A 181 7.24 -6.48 15.78
C GLU A 181 6.31 -5.28 16.06
N GLU A 182 5.93 -5.06 17.32
CA GLU A 182 5.18 -3.86 17.71
C GLU A 182 5.98 -2.57 17.40
N LEU A 183 7.29 -2.57 17.65
CA LEU A 183 8.18 -1.45 17.33
C LEU A 183 8.33 -1.21 15.82
N SER A 184 8.47 -2.27 15.01
CA SER A 184 8.60 -2.11 13.56
C SER A 184 7.33 -1.53 12.93
N LEU A 185 6.15 -1.98 13.40
CA LEU A 185 4.86 -1.43 13.00
C LEU A 185 4.71 0.04 13.44
N ALA A 186 5.16 0.38 14.65
CA ALA A 186 5.13 1.76 15.14
C ALA A 186 6.06 2.67 14.33
N GLN A 187 7.25 2.20 13.98
CA GLN A 187 8.20 2.94 13.13
C GLN A 187 7.64 3.19 11.73
N ALA A 188 7.03 2.18 11.10
CA ALA A 188 6.38 2.35 9.80
C ALA A 188 5.26 3.39 9.83
N LYS A 189 4.42 3.37 10.89
CA LYS A 189 3.39 4.40 11.07
C LYS A 189 3.97 5.80 11.27
N LEU A 190 5.09 5.90 11.99
CA LEU A 190 5.78 7.16 12.25
C LEU A 190 6.42 7.75 10.97
N GLU A 191 6.92 6.91 10.07
CA GLU A 191 7.43 7.34 8.77
C GLU A 191 6.31 7.89 7.87
N VAL A 192 5.16 7.22 7.83
CA VAL A 192 3.98 7.70 7.08
C VAL A 192 3.51 9.06 7.60
N THR A 193 3.40 9.21 8.92
CA THR A 193 2.99 10.49 9.53
C THR A 193 4.02 11.60 9.35
N ARG A 194 5.32 11.28 9.30
CA ARG A 194 6.37 12.25 8.94
C ARG A 194 6.23 12.70 7.49
N ALA A 195 6.01 11.76 6.56
CA ALA A 195 5.81 12.09 5.16
C ALA A 195 4.57 12.97 4.94
N GLU A 196 3.49 12.70 5.67
CA GLU A 196 2.27 13.52 5.64
C GLU A 196 2.50 14.93 6.20
N ASN A 197 3.24 15.06 7.31
CA ASN A 197 3.60 16.38 7.84
C ASN A 197 4.44 17.21 6.86
N VAL A 198 5.38 16.59 6.14
CA VAL A 198 6.16 17.29 5.11
C VAL A 198 5.24 17.80 4.00
N ARG A 199 4.33 16.95 3.50
CA ARG A 199 3.35 17.36 2.48
C ARG A 199 2.45 18.50 2.94
N LEU A 200 1.97 18.46 4.17
CA LEU A 200 1.14 19.54 4.73
C LEU A 200 1.93 20.84 4.86
N ARG A 201 3.21 20.76 5.25
CA ARG A 201 4.10 21.91 5.32
C ARG A 201 4.34 22.52 3.94
N ASP A 202 4.62 21.69 2.94
CA ASP A 202 4.82 22.14 1.55
C ASP A 202 3.55 22.83 1.03
N SER A 203 2.38 22.23 1.26
CA SER A 203 1.08 22.83 0.90
C SER A 203 0.80 24.16 1.60
N LEU A 204 1.27 24.33 2.84
CA LEU A 204 1.17 25.60 3.57
C LEU A 204 2.05 26.68 2.94
N THR A 205 3.31 26.36 2.63
CA THR A 205 4.21 27.28 1.90
C THR A 205 3.67 27.66 0.52
N ASP A 206 3.09 26.70 -0.22
CA ASP A 206 2.45 26.99 -1.50
C ASP A 206 1.26 27.94 -1.31
N SER A 207 0.43 27.73 -0.28
CA SER A 207 -0.68 28.62 0.05
C SER A 207 -0.21 30.02 0.43
N GLU A 208 0.85 30.15 1.22
CA GLU A 208 1.45 31.45 1.57
C GLU A 208 1.96 32.17 0.31
N SER A 209 2.65 31.45 -0.59
CA SER A 209 3.12 32.03 -1.85
C SER A 209 1.99 32.53 -2.76
N LEU A 210 0.86 31.80 -2.80
CA LEU A 210 -0.33 32.20 -3.54
C LEU A 210 -1.02 33.41 -2.90
N GLU A 211 -1.06 33.49 -1.57
CA GLU A 211 -1.58 34.68 -0.88
C GLU A 211 -0.73 35.92 -1.15
N ASP A 212 0.59 35.79 -1.10
CA ASP A 212 1.51 36.90 -1.39
C ASP A 212 1.39 37.35 -2.85
N SER A 213 1.27 36.40 -3.79
CA SER A 213 1.03 36.72 -5.20
C SER A 213 -0.31 37.44 -5.40
N ARG A 214 -1.39 36.97 -4.75
CA ARG A 214 -2.70 37.66 -4.81
C ARG A 214 -2.66 39.04 -4.17
N ARG A 215 -1.90 39.23 -3.09
CA ARG A 215 -1.71 40.55 -2.47
C ARG A 215 -0.96 41.49 -3.40
N SER A 216 0.09 41.01 -4.07
CA SER A 216 0.83 41.78 -5.08
C SER A 216 -0.09 42.19 -6.23
N GLU A 217 -0.79 41.24 -6.85
CA GLU A 217 -1.74 41.53 -7.93
C GLU A 217 -2.84 42.50 -7.49
N GLY A 218 -3.36 42.34 -6.26
CA GLY A 218 -4.33 43.26 -5.69
C GLY A 218 -3.79 44.68 -5.52
N GLN A 219 -2.52 44.83 -5.13
CA GLN A 219 -1.87 46.14 -5.05
C GLN A 219 -1.68 46.76 -6.44
N ASP A 220 -1.27 45.97 -7.43
CA ASP A 220 -1.07 46.43 -8.81
C ASP A 220 -2.40 46.91 -9.41
N ILE A 221 -3.49 46.14 -9.24
CA ILE A 221 -4.84 46.53 -9.69
C ILE A 221 -5.30 47.82 -9.00
N LEU A 222 -5.03 47.98 -7.70
CA LEU A 222 -5.37 49.21 -6.99
C LEU A 222 -4.58 50.42 -7.51
N GLN A 223 -3.30 50.25 -7.86
CA GLN A 223 -2.50 51.30 -8.48
C GLN A 223 -3.03 51.65 -9.88
N GLU A 224 -3.32 50.65 -10.71
CA GLU A 224 -3.91 50.87 -12.03
C GLU A 224 -5.24 51.62 -11.94
N HIS A 225 -6.11 51.22 -11.01
CA HIS A 225 -7.39 51.90 -10.79
C HIS A 225 -7.20 53.36 -10.37
N ARG A 226 -6.20 53.67 -9.52
CA ARG A 226 -5.87 55.07 -9.16
C ARG A 226 -5.44 55.87 -10.38
N VAL A 227 -4.51 55.34 -11.18
CA VAL A 227 -4.04 56.00 -12.40
C VAL A 227 -5.17 56.23 -13.40
N LEU A 228 -6.06 55.24 -13.58
CA LEU A 228 -7.23 55.37 -14.45
C LEU A 228 -8.23 56.41 -13.92
N SER A 229 -8.46 56.43 -12.60
CA SER A 229 -9.30 57.43 -11.95
C SER A 229 -8.76 58.84 -12.14
N GLU A 230 -7.45 59.04 -12.01
CA GLU A 230 -6.80 60.33 -12.26
C GLU A 230 -6.94 60.75 -13.73
N LYS A 231 -6.71 59.83 -14.67
CA LYS A 231 -6.92 60.08 -16.11
C LYS A 231 -8.36 60.45 -16.43
N LEU A 232 -9.34 59.76 -15.84
CA LEU A 232 -10.77 60.07 -16.01
C LEU A 232 -11.12 61.44 -15.46
N ASN A 233 -10.57 61.80 -14.30
CA ASN A 233 -10.79 63.12 -13.72
C ASN A 233 -10.15 64.23 -14.57
N ALA A 234 -8.94 64.02 -15.10
CA ALA A 234 -8.30 64.94 -16.02
C ALA A 234 -9.11 65.13 -17.31
N LEU A 235 -9.61 64.04 -17.91
CA LEU A 235 -10.47 64.09 -19.09
C LEU A 235 -11.80 64.79 -18.81
N ARG A 236 -12.42 64.55 -17.64
CA ARG A 236 -13.64 65.26 -17.23
C ARG A 236 -13.40 66.77 -17.13
N GLU A 237 -12.27 67.19 -16.57
CA GLU A 237 -11.93 68.61 -16.48
C GLU A 237 -11.65 69.23 -17.87
N GLN A 238 -10.96 68.51 -18.76
CA GLN A 238 -10.79 68.94 -20.16
C GLN A 238 -12.14 69.11 -20.87
N ILE A 239 -13.05 68.15 -20.69
CA ILE A 239 -14.42 68.24 -21.24
C ILE A 239 -15.14 69.46 -20.65
N ARG A 240 -15.03 69.71 -19.35
CA ARG A 240 -15.64 70.89 -18.68
C ARG A 240 -15.12 72.19 -19.29
N GLN A 241 -13.80 72.33 -19.45
CA GLN A 241 -13.19 73.51 -20.06
C GLN A 241 -13.60 73.70 -21.53
N LEU A 242 -13.69 72.61 -22.30
CA LEU A 242 -14.17 72.65 -23.68
C LEU A 242 -15.64 73.07 -23.73
N TYR A 243 -16.48 72.55 -22.83
CA TYR A 243 -17.87 72.97 -22.71
C TYR A 243 -17.98 74.46 -22.40
N GLU A 244 -17.27 74.97 -21.39
CA GLU A 244 -17.26 76.41 -21.05
C GLU A 244 -16.84 77.27 -22.25
N ARG A 245 -15.77 76.89 -22.96
CA ARG A 245 -15.32 77.59 -24.18
C ARG A 245 -16.37 77.55 -25.28
N LEU A 246 -17.05 76.42 -25.45
CA LEU A 246 -18.08 76.25 -26.47
C LEU A 246 -19.35 77.04 -26.13
N THR A 247 -19.72 77.12 -24.85
CA THR A 247 -20.82 77.98 -24.37
C THR A 247 -20.51 79.45 -24.61
N ILE A 248 -19.30 79.91 -24.27
CA ILE A 248 -18.87 81.29 -24.55
C ILE A 248 -18.91 81.56 -26.07
N ALA A 249 -18.39 80.64 -26.89
CA ALA A 249 -18.45 80.78 -28.35
C ALA A 249 -19.90 80.79 -28.88
N GLN A 250 -20.80 80.01 -28.27
CA GLN A 250 -22.22 80.00 -28.60
C GLN A 250 -22.90 81.34 -28.27
N ASP A 251 -22.59 81.94 -27.14
CA ASP A 251 -23.22 83.18 -26.69
C ASP A 251 -22.70 84.42 -27.43
N VAL A 252 -21.42 84.41 -27.82
CA VAL A 252 -20.74 85.55 -28.44
C VAL A 252 -20.95 85.59 -29.96
N THR A 253 -21.12 84.46 -30.64
CA THR A 253 -21.23 84.42 -32.12
C THR A 253 -22.67 84.22 -32.62
N PRO A 254 -23.10 84.89 -33.73
CA PRO A 254 -24.42 84.69 -34.31
C PRO A 254 -24.69 83.24 -34.73
N MET A 255 -23.67 82.59 -35.30
CA MET A 255 -23.72 81.17 -35.68
C MET A 255 -23.84 80.25 -34.45
N GLY A 256 -23.17 80.63 -33.36
CA GLY A 256 -23.26 79.96 -32.06
C GLY A 256 -24.67 79.96 -31.47
N LYS A 257 -25.36 81.11 -31.52
CA LYS A 257 -26.77 81.24 -31.09
C LYS A 257 -27.69 80.35 -31.92
N LEU A 258 -27.52 80.31 -33.24
CA LEU A 258 -28.30 79.44 -34.13
C LEU A 258 -28.11 77.95 -33.78
N VAL A 259 -26.87 77.50 -33.53
CA VAL A 259 -26.58 76.12 -33.12
C VAL A 259 -27.17 75.80 -31.74
N SER A 260 -27.18 76.77 -30.81
CA SER A 260 -27.79 76.57 -29.48
C SER A 260 -29.31 76.38 -29.57
N LEU A 261 -29.99 77.14 -30.43
CA LEU A 261 -31.42 77.04 -30.67
C LEU A 261 -31.78 75.71 -31.36
N ALA A 262 -30.97 75.28 -32.34
CA ALA A 262 -31.13 73.97 -32.99
C ALA A 262 -31.02 72.82 -31.97
N ARG A 263 -30.01 72.84 -31.09
CA ARG A 263 -29.86 71.82 -30.03
C ARG A 263 -31.01 71.81 -29.02
N GLN A 264 -31.57 72.98 -28.69
CA GLN A 264 -32.76 73.06 -27.83
C GLN A 264 -34.00 72.48 -28.51
N PHE A 265 -34.12 72.66 -29.83
CA PHE A 265 -35.18 72.07 -30.63
C PHE A 265 -35.05 70.54 -30.65
N ASP A 266 -33.86 70.00 -30.94
CA ASP A 266 -33.60 68.56 -30.99
C ASP A 266 -33.92 67.88 -29.64
N ARG A 267 -33.51 68.46 -28.51
CA ARG A 267 -33.84 67.91 -27.17
C ARG A 267 -35.34 67.91 -26.90
N ARG A 268 -36.06 68.96 -27.30
CA ARG A 268 -37.52 69.01 -27.15
C ARG A 268 -38.20 67.95 -28.02
N GLU A 269 -37.66 67.69 -29.21
CA GLU A 269 -38.16 66.65 -30.10
C GLU A 269 -37.90 65.25 -29.53
N GLU A 270 -36.72 65.00 -28.96
CA GLU A 270 -36.37 63.73 -28.32
C GLU A 270 -37.22 63.45 -27.06
N GLU A 271 -37.40 64.46 -26.20
CA GLU A 271 -38.30 64.38 -25.04
C GLU A 271 -39.76 64.16 -25.45
N TRP A 272 -40.17 64.77 -26.57
CA TRP A 272 -41.50 64.54 -27.12
C TRP A 272 -41.63 63.10 -27.66
N MET A 273 -40.65 62.60 -28.40
CA MET A 273 -40.62 61.24 -28.95
C MET A 273 -40.61 60.16 -27.87
N THR A 274 -39.83 60.34 -26.82
CA THR A 274 -39.81 59.43 -25.65
C THR A 274 -41.16 59.41 -24.95
N LYS A 275 -41.77 60.57 -24.69
CA LYS A 275 -43.14 60.66 -24.14
C LYS A 275 -44.19 60.01 -25.05
N GLN A 276 -44.06 60.12 -26.38
CA GLN A 276 -44.96 59.43 -27.31
C GLN A 276 -44.76 57.92 -27.27
N GLN A 277 -43.52 57.43 -27.20
CA GLN A 277 -43.23 56.00 -27.08
C GLN A 277 -43.75 55.42 -25.76
N GLU A 278 -43.64 56.15 -24.64
CA GLU A 278 -44.22 55.77 -23.35
C GLU A 278 -45.75 55.68 -23.43
N ARG A 279 -46.44 56.69 -24.01
CA ARG A 279 -47.89 56.65 -24.22
C ARG A 279 -48.32 55.46 -25.09
N VAL A 280 -47.60 55.16 -26.16
CA VAL A 280 -47.89 54.00 -27.03
C VAL A 280 -47.68 52.69 -26.27
N ARG A 281 -46.66 52.57 -25.41
CA ARG A 281 -46.44 51.40 -24.55
C ARG A 281 -47.55 51.21 -23.52
N GLU A 282 -47.98 52.27 -22.83
CA GLU A 282 -49.09 52.24 -21.86
C GLU A 282 -50.42 51.83 -22.52
N THR A 283 -50.67 52.33 -23.74
CA THR A 283 -51.87 51.98 -24.51
C THR A 283 -51.86 50.52 -25.00
N ARG A 284 -50.68 49.95 -25.28
CA ARG A 284 -50.54 48.51 -25.62
C ARG A 284 -50.71 47.60 -24.41
N LEU A 285 -50.12 47.96 -23.27
CA LEU A 285 -50.26 47.23 -22.00
C LEU A 285 -51.72 47.13 -21.53
N THR A 286 -52.49 48.20 -21.69
CA THR A 286 -53.92 48.22 -21.34
C THR A 286 -54.77 47.36 -22.27
N ALA A 287 -54.43 47.27 -23.56
CA ALA A 287 -55.11 46.39 -24.52
C ALA A 287 -54.81 44.91 -24.28
N GLU A 288 -53.55 44.55 -23.97
CA GLU A 288 -53.17 43.17 -23.63
C GLU A 288 -53.83 42.70 -22.32
N MET A 289 -53.88 43.56 -21.31
CA MET A 289 -54.54 43.25 -20.03
C MET A 289 -56.05 43.03 -20.20
N GLN A 290 -56.72 43.76 -21.09
CA GLN A 290 -58.13 43.53 -21.43
C GLN A 290 -58.34 42.20 -22.17
N ALA A 291 -57.43 41.82 -23.07
CA ALA A 291 -57.47 40.53 -23.76
C ALA A 291 -57.27 39.35 -22.79
N ASP A 292 -56.39 39.49 -21.80
CA ASP A 292 -56.16 38.45 -20.79
C ASP A 292 -57.30 38.32 -19.79
N LEU A 293 -57.95 39.43 -19.40
CA LEU A 293 -59.19 39.39 -18.63
C LEU A 293 -60.33 38.71 -19.40
N ALA A 294 -60.45 38.97 -20.71
CA ALA A 294 -61.44 38.29 -21.54
C ALA A 294 -61.19 36.78 -21.64
N ARG A 295 -59.91 36.36 -21.81
CA ARG A 295 -59.51 34.94 -21.80
C ARG A 295 -59.78 34.27 -20.45
N SER A 296 -59.45 34.94 -19.35
CA SER A 296 -59.71 34.44 -17.99
C SER A 296 -61.21 34.22 -17.74
N ASN A 297 -62.05 35.15 -18.17
CA ASN A 297 -63.50 35.01 -18.06
C ASN A 297 -64.05 33.85 -18.91
N GLN A 298 -63.51 33.62 -20.12
CA GLN A 298 -63.89 32.46 -20.95
C GLN A 298 -63.52 31.14 -20.28
N ILE A 299 -62.33 31.03 -19.68
CA ILE A 299 -61.90 29.83 -18.95
C ILE A 299 -62.83 29.57 -17.76
N ARG A 300 -63.21 30.60 -17.02
CA ARG A 300 -64.13 30.48 -15.89
C ARG A 300 -65.52 29.98 -16.31
N VAL A 301 -66.05 30.49 -17.43
CA VAL A 301 -67.33 30.00 -18.00
C VAL A 301 -67.24 28.53 -18.39
N LEU A 302 -66.14 28.10 -19.04
CA LEU A 302 -65.92 26.70 -19.40
C LEU A 302 -65.81 25.79 -18.17
N GLN A 303 -65.12 26.24 -17.11
CA GLN A 303 -65.03 25.48 -15.86
C GLN A 303 -66.41 25.28 -15.21
N GLN A 304 -67.26 26.30 -15.24
CA GLN A 304 -68.61 26.22 -14.70
C GLN A 304 -69.48 25.25 -15.51
N GLN A 305 -69.39 25.28 -16.85
CA GLN A 305 -70.07 24.31 -17.72
C GLN A 305 -69.62 22.87 -17.45
N ILE A 306 -68.32 22.64 -17.25
CA ILE A 306 -67.78 21.31 -16.91
C ILE A 306 -68.33 20.84 -15.54
N GLN A 307 -68.43 21.73 -14.55
CA GLN A 307 -69.01 21.39 -13.26
C GLN A 307 -70.50 21.05 -13.37
N ASP A 308 -71.26 21.82 -14.14
CA ASP A 308 -72.67 21.57 -14.38
C ASP A 308 -72.89 20.23 -15.10
N GLU A 309 -72.07 19.90 -16.10
CA GLU A 309 -72.11 18.60 -16.77
C GLU A 309 -71.73 17.46 -15.82
N ARG A 310 -70.71 17.63 -14.99
CA ARG A 310 -70.34 16.64 -13.96
C ARG A 310 -71.49 16.40 -12.97
N MET A 311 -72.20 17.44 -12.57
CA MET A 311 -73.38 17.33 -11.70
C MET A 311 -74.53 16.61 -12.41
N LYS A 312 -74.79 16.92 -13.69
CA LYS A 312 -75.77 16.18 -14.51
C LYS A 312 -75.44 14.70 -14.61
N ILE A 313 -74.18 14.35 -14.89
CA ILE A 313 -73.70 12.95 -14.96
C ILE A 313 -73.86 12.25 -13.60
N ARG A 314 -73.53 12.94 -12.49
CA ARG A 314 -73.69 12.40 -11.13
C ARG A 314 -75.16 12.10 -10.83
N ASN A 315 -76.07 13.02 -11.17
CA ASN A 315 -77.51 12.84 -10.97
C ASN A 315 -78.07 11.72 -11.85
N LEU A 316 -77.62 11.59 -13.11
CA LEU A 316 -78.00 10.48 -13.99
C LEU A 316 -77.53 9.11 -13.48
N LYS A 317 -76.38 9.05 -12.78
CA LYS A 317 -75.89 7.83 -12.14
C LYS A 317 -76.67 7.46 -10.87
N GLN A 318 -77.25 8.44 -10.17
CA GLN A 318 -78.03 8.20 -8.96
C GLN A 318 -79.51 7.86 -9.25
N GLY A 319 -80.06 8.31 -10.38
CA GLY A 319 -81.43 7.98 -10.83
C GLY A 319 -81.61 6.60 -11.48
N LYS A 320 -80.60 5.72 -11.46
CA LYS A 320 -80.65 4.35 -12.00
C LYS A 320 -80.56 3.26 -10.90
N ARG A 321 -80.92 3.60 -9.67
CA ARG A 321 -81.14 2.63 -8.59
C ARG A 321 -82.62 2.55 -8.25
#